data_AF-A0A8D0FCF8-F1
#
_entry.id   AF-A0A8D0FCF8-F1
#
_cell.length_a   1.000
_cell.length_b   1.000
_cell.length_c   1.000
_cell.angle_alpha   90.00
_cell.angle_beta   90.00
_cell.angle_gamma   90.00
#
_symmetry.space_group_name_H-M   'P 1'
#
loop_
_entity.id
_entity.type
_entity.pdbx_description
1 polymer ?
#
loop_
_entity_poly.entity_id
_entity_poly.type
_entity_poly.pdbx_seq_one_letter_code
_entity_poly.pdbx_strand_id
1 'polypeptide(L)'
;MLATERKGTAKVDFLKKIEKEIQQKWDDERIFEIDASDGQNQKSQGKYFVTFPYPYMNGRLHLGHTFSLSKCEFAVGYQRLKGKNCLFPFGLHCTGMPIKACADKLKREMELYGCPPEFPDEEEEEEENSAKKEEEIIIKDKAKGKKVSKPKTYLKDNSWKK
;
A
#
# COMPACT_ATOMS: atom_id res chain seq x y z
N MET A 1 -9.09 30.86 -10.44
CA MET A 1 -10.10 30.26 -9.54
C MET A 1 -9.88 30.81 -8.15
N LEU A 2 -10.73 31.73 -7.71
CA LEU A 2 -10.69 32.29 -6.35
C LEU A 2 -11.14 31.21 -5.37
N ALA A 3 -10.26 30.83 -4.45
CA ALA A 3 -10.60 29.92 -3.38
C ALA A 3 -11.70 30.56 -2.53
N THR A 4 -12.88 29.94 -2.50
CA THR A 4 -13.98 30.33 -1.63
C THR A 4 -13.52 30.22 -0.18
N GLU A 5 -13.21 31.34 0.48
CA GLU A 5 -12.83 31.38 1.89
C GLU A 5 -13.97 30.80 2.75
N ARG A 6 -13.77 29.59 3.28
CA ARG A 6 -14.68 28.98 4.23
C ARG A 6 -14.52 29.66 5.59
N LYS A 7 -15.48 30.51 5.96
CA LYS A 7 -15.63 31.05 7.32
C LYS A 7 -15.87 29.89 8.31
N GLY A 8 -14.80 29.36 8.90
CA GLY A 8 -14.89 28.27 9.89
C GLY A 8 -13.64 27.39 10.07
N THR A 9 -12.57 27.55 9.28
CA THR A 9 -11.37 26.68 9.36
C THR A 9 -10.37 27.04 10.45
N ALA A 10 -10.51 28.20 11.11
CA ALA A 10 -9.55 28.71 12.09
C ALA A 10 -9.19 27.72 13.22
N LYS A 11 -10.17 26.90 13.65
CA LYS A 11 -9.93 25.85 14.66
C LYS A 11 -9.02 24.74 14.14
N VAL A 12 -9.20 24.33 12.89
CA VAL A 12 -8.36 23.29 12.26
C VAL A 12 -6.95 23.83 12.04
N ASP A 13 -6.82 25.08 11.61
CA ASP A 13 -5.51 25.71 11.39
C ASP A 13 -4.76 25.90 12.71
N PHE A 14 -5.48 26.24 13.78
CA PHE A 14 -4.93 26.27 15.14
C PHE A 14 -4.41 24.91 15.59
N LEU A 15 -5.17 23.82 15.41
CA LEU A 15 -4.73 22.47 15.77
C LEU A 15 -3.50 22.04 14.94
N LYS A 16 -3.51 22.29 13.63
CA LYS A 16 -2.37 22.00 12.73
C LYS A 16 -1.10 22.73 13.15
N LYS A 17 -1.22 23.95 13.69
CA LYS A 17 -0.06 24.70 14.21
C LYS A 17 0.55 23.97 15.40
N ILE A 18 -0.28 23.60 16.38
CA ILE A 18 0.16 22.86 17.57
C ILE A 18 0.76 21.50 17.16
N GLU A 19 0.12 20.77 16.24
CA GLU A 19 0.62 19.48 15.75
C GLU A 19 2.04 19.59 15.19
N LYS A 20 2.32 20.60 14.37
CA LYS A 20 3.66 20.82 13.80
C LYS A 20 4.70 21.16 14.86
N GLU A 21 4.37 22.04 15.79
CA GLU A 21 5.28 22.44 16.88
C GLU A 21 5.64 21.25 17.77
N ILE A 22 4.66 20.41 18.11
CA ILE A 22 4.88 19.23 18.94
C ILE A 22 5.61 18.11 18.18
N GLN A 23 5.30 17.89 16.90
CA GLN A 23 6.01 16.92 16.06
C GLN A 23 7.50 17.28 15.95
N GLN A 24 7.82 18.56 15.74
CA GLN A 24 9.21 19.02 15.70
C GLN A 24 9.92 18.76 17.03
N LYS A 25 9.28 19.10 18.15
CA LYS A 25 9.84 18.84 19.49
C LYS A 25 10.13 17.35 19.72
N TRP A 26 9.22 16.46 19.31
CA TRP A 26 9.41 15.02 19.44
C TRP A 26 10.57 14.48 18.61
N ASP A 27 10.79 15.05 17.42
CA ASP A 27 11.91 14.69 16.54
C ASP A 27 13.25 15.20 17.10
N ASP A 28 13.28 16.46 17.56
CA ASP A 28 14.47 17.08 18.16
C ASP A 28 14.92 16.34 19.44
N GLU A 29 13.96 15.95 20.28
CA GLU A 29 14.21 15.20 21.53
C GLU A 29 14.38 13.68 21.30
N ARG A 30 14.12 13.18 20.07
CA ARG A 30 14.22 11.77 19.68
C ARG A 30 13.51 10.80 20.63
N ILE A 31 12.37 11.22 21.20
CA ILE A 31 11.70 10.49 22.29
C ILE A 31 11.16 9.10 21.92
N PHE A 32 11.11 8.78 20.62
CA PHE A 32 10.63 7.50 20.09
C PHE A 32 11.77 6.62 19.54
N GLU A 33 13.02 7.09 19.56
CA GLU A 33 14.19 6.26 19.30
C GLU A 33 14.46 5.41 20.55
N ILE A 34 14.51 4.09 20.38
CA ILE A 34 14.68 3.14 21.47
C ILE A 34 15.83 2.22 21.16
N ASP A 35 16.85 2.25 22.00
CA ASP A 35 17.95 1.32 21.94
C ASP A 35 17.73 0.10 22.84
N ALA A 36 18.15 -1.06 22.33
CA ALA A 36 18.04 -2.31 23.06
C ALA A 36 18.94 -2.35 24.31
N SER A 37 20.02 -1.56 24.33
CA SER A 37 20.94 -1.38 25.46
C SER A 37 20.27 -0.70 26.66
N ASP A 38 19.37 0.25 26.41
CA ASP A 38 18.78 1.08 27.48
C ASP A 38 17.80 0.29 28.35
N GLY A 39 17.18 -0.74 27.77
CA GLY A 39 16.29 -1.65 28.47
C GLY A 39 16.97 -2.58 29.48
N GLN A 40 18.31 -2.67 29.50
CA GLN A 40 19.05 -3.45 30.51
C GLN A 40 19.27 -2.66 31.82
N ASN A 41 19.28 -1.32 31.73
CA ASN A 41 19.58 -0.43 32.87
C ASN A 41 18.33 0.23 33.48
N GLN A 42 17.15 0.07 32.87
CA GLN A 42 15.91 0.71 33.32
C GLN A 42 14.89 -0.27 33.94
N LYS A 43 14.17 0.20 34.96
CA LYS A 43 13.00 -0.43 35.62
C LYS A 43 11.78 -0.54 34.68
N SER A 44 11.98 -0.97 33.44
CA SER A 44 10.91 -1.15 32.46
C SER A 44 10.05 -2.36 32.85
N GLN A 45 8.73 -2.24 32.75
CA GLN A 45 7.75 -3.31 32.98
C GLN A 45 7.70 -4.33 31.82
N GLY A 46 8.79 -4.46 31.05
CA GLY A 46 8.93 -5.34 29.89
C GLY A 46 8.93 -4.63 28.53
N LYS A 47 9.19 -5.40 27.47
CA LYS A 47 9.25 -4.92 26.09
C LYS A 47 7.90 -5.10 25.38
N TYR A 48 7.59 -4.21 24.44
CA TYR A 48 6.43 -4.29 23.57
C TYR A 48 6.85 -3.97 22.14
N PHE A 49 6.66 -4.91 21.22
CA PHE A 49 7.07 -4.77 19.83
C PHE A 49 5.86 -4.99 18.94
N VAL A 50 5.56 -4.00 18.10
CA VAL A 50 4.43 -4.02 17.18
C VAL A 50 4.93 -3.66 15.80
N THR A 51 4.38 -4.31 14.78
CA THR A 51 4.72 -4.05 13.38
C THR A 51 3.44 -3.85 12.57
N PHE A 52 3.49 -2.91 11.63
CA PHE A 52 2.48 -2.76 10.60
C PHE A 52 3.02 -3.38 9.30
N PRO A 53 2.25 -4.23 8.59
CA PRO A 53 2.67 -4.74 7.29
C PRO A 53 3.00 -3.57 6.36
N TYR A 54 4.24 -3.52 5.86
CA TYR A 54 4.72 -2.40 5.07
C TYR A 54 3.87 -2.21 3.79
N PRO A 55 3.39 -1.00 3.49
CA PRO A 55 2.52 -0.76 2.35
C PRO A 55 3.31 -0.70 1.03
N TYR A 56 2.66 -1.07 -0.09
CA TYR A 56 3.21 -0.93 -1.44
C TYR A 56 3.38 0.54 -1.84
N MET A 57 4.52 0.88 -2.41
CA MET A 57 4.90 2.23 -2.83
C MET A 57 4.51 2.56 -4.27
N ASN A 58 3.39 2.03 -4.75
CA ASN A 58 2.82 2.36 -6.07
C ASN A 58 1.91 3.61 -6.04
N GLY A 59 1.77 4.27 -4.87
CA GLY A 59 0.94 5.45 -4.69
C GLY A 59 1.09 6.06 -3.30
N ARG A 60 0.22 7.04 -2.98
CA ARG A 60 0.15 7.62 -1.63
C ARG A 60 -0.68 6.76 -0.69
N LEU A 61 -0.36 6.82 0.61
CA LEU A 61 -1.14 6.15 1.64
C LEU A 61 -2.54 6.75 1.74
N HIS A 62 -3.57 5.94 1.47
CA HIS A 62 -4.98 6.30 1.68
C HIS A 62 -5.46 6.01 3.11
N LEU A 63 -6.67 6.50 3.44
CA LEU A 63 -7.28 6.42 4.79
C LEU A 63 -7.45 4.98 5.31
N GLY A 64 -7.49 3.99 4.44
CA GLY A 64 -7.53 2.58 4.83
C GLY A 64 -6.23 2.12 5.49
N HIS A 65 -5.08 2.64 5.02
CA HIS A 65 -3.81 2.39 5.69
C HIS A 65 -3.77 3.04 7.07
N THR A 66 -4.24 4.29 7.19
CA THR A 66 -4.26 5.01 8.46
C THR A 66 -5.19 4.36 9.48
N PHE A 67 -6.33 3.83 9.04
CA PHE A 67 -7.22 3.06 9.90
C PHE A 67 -6.53 1.79 10.44
N SER A 68 -5.88 1.02 9.58
CA SER A 68 -5.20 -0.22 9.99
C SER A 68 -3.98 0.05 10.88
N LEU A 69 -3.16 1.06 10.58
CA LEU A 69 -1.99 1.43 11.39
C LEU A 69 -2.39 2.04 12.75
N SER A 70 -3.55 2.71 12.84
CA SER A 70 -4.02 3.35 14.09
C SER A 70 -4.13 2.37 15.25
N LYS A 71 -4.45 1.10 14.96
CA LYS A 71 -4.55 0.04 15.98
C LYS A 71 -3.22 -0.19 16.69
N CYS A 72 -2.13 -0.21 15.93
CA CYS A 72 -0.78 -0.34 16.44
C CYS A 72 -0.35 0.93 17.20
N GLU A 73 -0.64 2.10 16.64
CA GLU A 73 -0.33 3.41 17.24
C GLU A 73 -0.96 3.59 18.62
N PHE A 74 -2.25 3.29 18.76
CA PHE A 74 -2.94 3.38 20.05
C PHE A 74 -2.45 2.33 21.04
N ALA A 75 -2.12 1.12 20.55
CA ALA A 75 -1.57 0.08 21.39
C ALA A 75 -0.22 0.48 22.00
N VAL A 76 0.69 1.07 21.22
CA VAL A 76 1.98 1.53 21.76
C VAL A 76 1.84 2.72 22.69
N GLY A 77 0.96 3.67 22.39
CA GLY A 77 0.64 4.79 23.29
C GLY A 77 0.18 4.30 24.66
N TYR A 78 -0.75 3.33 24.69
CA TYR A 78 -1.24 2.74 25.94
C TYR A 78 -0.15 1.94 26.68
N GLN A 79 0.63 1.12 25.99
CA GLN A 79 1.66 0.30 26.64
C GLN A 79 2.83 1.15 27.17
N ARG A 80 3.14 2.28 26.52
CA ARG A 80 4.12 3.25 27.02
C ARG A 80 3.67 3.87 28.35
N LEU A 81 2.38 4.20 28.48
CA LEU A 81 1.80 4.65 29.77
C LEU A 81 1.84 3.57 30.86
N LYS A 82 1.85 2.29 30.49
CA LYS A 82 2.06 1.17 31.43
C LYS A 82 3.53 0.94 31.80
N GLY A 83 4.46 1.79 31.33
CA GLY A 83 5.89 1.68 31.62
C GLY A 83 6.63 0.61 30.80
N LYS A 84 6.03 0.12 29.71
CA LYS A 84 6.73 -0.79 28.79
C LYS A 84 7.56 -0.03 27.78
N ASN A 85 8.69 -0.63 27.41
CA ASN A 85 9.52 -0.10 26.34
C ASN A 85 8.93 -0.52 24.97
N CYS A 86 8.43 0.44 24.18
CA CYS A 86 7.56 0.18 23.03
C CYS A 86 8.23 0.54 21.70
N LEU A 87 8.59 -0.47 20.91
CA LEU A 87 9.17 -0.30 19.58
C LEU A 87 8.10 -0.50 18.49
N PHE A 88 7.94 0.51 17.63
CA PHE A 88 7.03 0.48 16.48
C PHE A 88 7.74 1.00 15.22
N PRO A 89 8.45 0.14 14.48
CA PRO A 89 9.11 0.53 13.25
C PRO A 89 8.12 0.54 12.08
N PHE A 90 8.41 1.37 11.08
CA PHE A 90 7.62 1.45 9.86
C PHE A 90 8.52 1.22 8.64
N GLY A 91 8.19 0.22 7.83
CA GLY A 91 8.88 -0.09 6.57
C GLY A 91 8.07 0.31 5.35
N LEU A 92 8.71 0.35 4.18
CA LEU A 92 8.08 0.69 2.89
C LEU A 92 8.36 -0.41 1.86
N HIS A 93 7.31 -0.87 1.15
CA HIS A 93 7.44 -1.99 0.22
C HIS A 93 7.65 -1.52 -1.22
N CYS A 94 8.86 -1.72 -1.72
CA CYS A 94 9.21 -1.41 -3.11
C CYS A 94 9.43 -2.64 -3.99
N THR A 95 9.33 -3.86 -3.44
CA THR A 95 9.50 -5.08 -4.24
C THR A 95 8.19 -5.50 -4.89
N GLY A 96 8.28 -6.14 -6.06
CA GLY A 96 7.13 -6.69 -6.78
C GLY A 96 6.77 -5.99 -8.09
N MET A 97 5.89 -6.64 -8.84
CA MET A 97 5.40 -6.21 -10.16
C MET A 97 4.53 -4.93 -10.18
N PRO A 98 3.74 -4.57 -9.14
CA PRO A 98 2.78 -3.47 -9.25
C PRO A 98 3.42 -2.12 -9.63
N ILE A 99 4.57 -1.80 -9.06
CA ILE A 99 5.29 -0.54 -9.34
C ILE A 99 5.74 -0.52 -10.80
N LYS A 100 6.31 -1.63 -11.29
CA LYS A 100 6.78 -1.74 -12.67
C LYS A 100 5.62 -1.71 -13.67
N ALA A 101 4.52 -2.41 -13.37
CA ALA A 101 3.33 -2.40 -14.22
C ALA A 101 2.73 -0.99 -14.37
N CYS A 102 2.68 -0.19 -13.29
CA CYS A 102 2.27 1.21 -13.36
C CYS A 102 3.23 2.06 -14.20
N ALA A 103 4.53 1.89 -14.04
CA ALA A 103 5.54 2.62 -14.82
C ALA A 103 5.48 2.26 -16.31
N ASP A 104 5.31 0.98 -16.64
CA ASP A 104 5.21 0.52 -18.02
C ASP A 104 3.91 0.99 -18.70
N LYS A 105 2.80 1.05 -17.96
CA LYS A 105 1.53 1.64 -18.44
C LYS A 105 1.72 3.11 -18.79
N LEU A 106 2.33 3.88 -17.88
CA LEU A 106 2.57 5.31 -18.09
C LEU A 106 3.52 5.56 -19.26
N LYS A 107 4.60 4.76 -19.36
CA LYS A 107 5.51 4.82 -20.51
C LYS A 107 4.78 4.58 -21.83
N ARG A 108 3.91 3.56 -21.89
CA ARG A 108 3.11 3.26 -23.09
C ARG A 108 2.19 4.41 -23.46
N GLU A 109 1.49 5.01 -22.48
CA GLU A 109 0.61 6.16 -22.70
C GLU A 109 1.38 7.36 -23.26
N MET A 110 2.58 7.63 -22.75
CA MET A 110 3.44 8.69 -23.28
C MET A 110 3.94 8.42 -24.71
N GLU A 111 4.26 7.16 -25.03
CA GLU A 111 4.70 6.76 -26.37
C GLU A 111 3.58 6.79 -27.41
N LEU A 112 2.35 6.45 -27.01
CA LEU A 112 1.19 6.42 -27.91
C LEU A 112 0.53 7.78 -28.09
N TYR A 113 0.37 8.55 -27.01
CA TYR A 113 -0.49 9.74 -26.98
C TYR A 113 0.30 11.05 -26.80
N GLY A 114 1.62 10.98 -26.60
CA GLY A 114 2.46 12.17 -26.40
C GLY A 114 2.44 12.74 -24.98
N CYS A 115 2.86 14.01 -24.83
CA CYS A 115 2.96 14.71 -23.54
C CYS A 115 2.64 16.21 -23.71
N PRO A 116 1.43 16.69 -23.34
CA PRO A 116 0.35 15.97 -22.64
C PRO A 116 -0.31 14.91 -23.53
N PRO A 117 -0.78 13.79 -22.94
CA PRO A 117 -1.40 12.71 -23.70
C PRO A 117 -2.75 13.16 -24.28
N GLU A 118 -2.94 12.97 -25.58
CA GLU A 118 -4.22 13.11 -26.27
C GLU A 118 -4.85 11.72 -26.47
N PHE A 119 -5.85 11.39 -25.66
CA PHE A 119 -6.51 10.09 -25.72
C PHE A 119 -7.60 10.10 -26.82
N PRO A 120 -7.79 8.98 -27.52
CA PRO A 120 -8.86 8.82 -28.50
C PRO A 120 -10.25 8.92 -27.84
N ASP A 121 -11.25 9.33 -28.62
CA ASP A 121 -12.64 9.40 -28.15
C ASP A 121 -13.19 7.98 -27.91
N GLU A 122 -14.22 7.84 -27.05
CA GLU A 122 -14.75 6.53 -26.60
C GLU A 122 -15.14 5.60 -27.78
N GLU A 123 -15.60 6.16 -28.91
CA GLU A 123 -15.94 5.42 -30.13
C GLU A 123 -14.69 4.82 -30.82
N GLU A 124 -13.58 5.56 -30.85
CA GLU A 124 -12.31 5.11 -31.43
C GLU A 124 -11.62 4.06 -30.53
N GLU A 125 -11.81 4.14 -29.21
CA GLU A 125 -11.35 3.12 -28.26
C GLU A 125 -12.09 1.78 -28.42
N GLU A 126 -13.39 1.80 -28.72
CA GLU A 126 -14.18 0.59 -28.96
C GLU A 126 -13.76 -0.13 -30.25
N GLU A 127 -13.46 0.62 -31.32
CA GLU A 127 -12.92 0.09 -32.57
C GLU A 127 -11.53 -0.53 -32.39
N GLU A 128 -10.61 0.14 -31.67
CA GLU A 128 -9.29 -0.44 -31.40
C GLU A 128 -9.35 -1.68 -30.48
N ASN A 129 -10.20 -1.67 -29.45
CA ASN A 129 -10.31 -2.79 -28.51
C ASN A 129 -10.96 -4.01 -29.15
N SER A 130 -11.91 -3.82 -30.07
CA SER A 130 -12.49 -4.91 -30.86
C SER A 130 -11.47 -5.51 -31.83
N ALA A 131 -10.71 -4.69 -32.55
CA ALA A 131 -9.63 -5.14 -33.44
C ALA A 131 -8.53 -5.91 -32.68
N LYS A 132 -8.08 -5.41 -31.51
CA LYS A 132 -7.07 -6.09 -30.68
C LYS A 132 -7.58 -7.41 -30.09
N LYS A 133 -8.87 -7.50 -29.74
CA LYS A 133 -9.52 -8.77 -29.32
C LYS A 133 -9.56 -9.77 -30.46
N GLU A 134 -9.92 -9.34 -31.67
CA GLU A 134 -9.96 -10.22 -32.84
C GLU A 134 -8.56 -10.77 -33.17
N GLU A 135 -7.52 -9.93 -33.13
CA GLU A 135 -6.13 -10.36 -33.32
C GLU A 135 -5.67 -11.37 -32.25
N GLU A 136 -5.98 -11.15 -30.96
CA GLU A 136 -5.67 -12.12 -29.89
C GLU A 136 -6.39 -13.47 -30.07
N ILE A 137 -7.65 -13.45 -30.54
CA ILE A 137 -8.43 -14.66 -30.81
C ILE A 137 -7.80 -15.42 -31.99
N ILE A 138 -7.43 -14.73 -33.07
CA ILE A 138 -6.77 -15.31 -34.24
C ILE A 138 -5.42 -15.96 -33.87
N ILE A 139 -4.66 -15.35 -32.96
CA ILE A 139 -3.39 -15.90 -32.47
C ILE A 139 -3.61 -17.18 -31.63
N LYS A 140 -4.67 -17.23 -30.80
CA LYS A 140 -5.02 -18.43 -30.00
C LYS A 140 -5.50 -19.60 -30.85
N ASP A 141 -6.22 -19.36 -31.94
CA ASP A 141 -6.71 -20.41 -32.82
C ASP A 141 -5.59 -21.05 -33.66
N LYS A 142 -4.57 -20.28 -34.04
CA LYS A 142 -3.35 -20.81 -34.68
C LYS A 142 -2.49 -21.67 -33.74
N ALA A 143 -2.63 -21.55 -32.42
CA ALA A 143 -1.80 -22.25 -31.43
C ALA A 143 -2.33 -23.64 -30.99
N LYS A 144 -3.57 -24.03 -31.35
CA LYS A 144 -4.14 -25.33 -30.94
C LYS A 144 -3.83 -26.46 -31.93
N GLY A 145 -2.56 -26.81 -32.05
CA GLY A 145 -2.09 -28.04 -32.71
C GLY A 145 -1.57 -29.08 -31.70
N LYS A 146 -2.23 -30.26 -31.66
CA LYS A 146 -1.98 -31.48 -30.85
C LYS A 146 -2.67 -31.56 -29.48
N LYS A 147 -3.80 -32.29 -29.44
CA LYS A 147 -4.43 -32.82 -28.22
C LYS A 147 -3.55 -33.91 -27.60
N VAL A 148 -3.07 -33.70 -26.38
CA VAL A 148 -2.51 -34.75 -25.51
C VAL A 148 -3.65 -35.39 -24.71
N SER A 149 -3.67 -36.74 -24.65
CA SER A 149 -4.69 -37.53 -23.97
C SER A 149 -4.65 -37.35 -22.44
N LYS A 150 -5.81 -37.18 -21.79
CA LYS A 150 -5.97 -37.01 -20.33
C LYS A 150 -5.43 -38.22 -19.54
N PRO A 151 -4.71 -38.03 -18.41
CA PRO A 151 -4.46 -39.11 -17.47
C PRO A 151 -5.66 -39.37 -16.56
N LYS A 152 -5.89 -40.65 -16.21
CA LYS A 152 -6.96 -41.16 -15.34
C LYS A 152 -6.78 -40.66 -13.89
N THR A 153 -7.86 -40.16 -13.29
CA THR A 153 -7.98 -39.86 -11.87
C THR A 153 -8.15 -41.15 -11.05
N TYR A 154 -7.31 -41.35 -10.03
CA TYR A 154 -7.57 -42.28 -8.93
C TYR A 154 -7.78 -41.45 -7.66
N LEU A 155 -9.04 -41.29 -7.25
CA LEU A 155 -9.38 -40.86 -5.89
C LEU A 155 -9.35 -42.12 -5.01
N LYS A 156 -8.36 -42.21 -4.12
CA LYS A 156 -8.42 -43.13 -2.98
C LYS A 156 -9.12 -42.40 -1.84
N ASP A 157 -10.21 -43.00 -1.39
CA ASP A 157 -10.92 -42.68 -0.16
C ASP A 157 -9.94 -42.58 1.00
N ASN A 158 -9.97 -41.47 1.73
CA ASN A 158 -9.39 -41.40 3.07
C ASN A 158 -10.47 -40.94 4.04
N SER A 159 -11.22 -41.93 4.52
CA SER A 159 -11.96 -41.89 5.76
C SER A 159 -11.02 -41.56 6.92
N TRP A 160 -11.17 -40.40 7.56
CA TRP A 160 -10.62 -40.17 8.89
C TRP A 160 -11.73 -39.62 9.80
N LYS A 161 -12.33 -40.56 10.55
CA LYS A 161 -13.03 -40.32 11.81
C LYS A 161 -11.98 -40.16 12.91
N LYS A 162 -11.93 -38.99 13.56
CA LYS A 162 -12.04 -38.80 15.02
C LYS A 162 -11.87 -37.34 15.36
#